data_AF-A0A9D5UHE7-F1
#
_entry.id   AF-A0A9D5UHE7-F1
#
_cell.length_a   1.000
_cell.length_b   1.000
_cell.length_c   1.000
_cell.angle_alpha   90.00
_cell.angle_beta   90.00
_cell.angle_gamma   90.00
#
_symmetry.space_group_name_H-M   'P 1'
#
loop_
_entity.id
_entity.type
_entity.pdbx_description
1 polymer ?
#
loop_
_entity_poly.entity_id
_entity_poly.type
_entity_poly.pdbx_seq_one_letter_code
_entity_poly.pdbx_strand_id
1 'polypeptide(L)'
;MAILDVHDTARQLGVSVRQVQHLVAEGDLTGLARGAIDSGSVDRFLAVRGRARSRPWAAPTAWGAIAILSGVDASWMGSTQRSRLRARLRATTAEGLVALTRGRARTARFTGHPSAAGRVRTQIVDTRDTATRLGLAQSDDVDGYVAAEEIDDLARRFALVPDDMGRYILRATDFPLEIVRRLASTDVILAALGLGESLDARERRAGLDALARALEKIRG
;
A
#
# COMPACT_ATOMS: atom_id res chain seq x y z
N MET A 1 -21.40 5.42 -6.32
CA MET A 1 -21.11 4.14 -5.66
C MET A 1 -21.85 3.07 -6.43
N ALA A 2 -21.14 2.25 -7.22
CA ALA A 2 -21.75 1.13 -7.95
C ALA A 2 -21.48 -0.17 -7.18
N ILE A 3 -22.48 -1.04 -7.13
CA ILE A 3 -22.50 -2.23 -6.28
C ILE A 3 -22.47 -3.47 -7.17
N LEU A 4 -21.65 -4.46 -6.81
CA LEU A 4 -21.60 -5.77 -7.44
C LEU A 4 -22.11 -6.84 -6.47
N ASP A 5 -22.75 -7.87 -6.99
CA ASP A 5 -23.01 -9.08 -6.21
C ASP A 5 -21.72 -9.92 -6.05
N VAL A 6 -21.66 -10.76 -5.01
CA VAL A 6 -20.51 -11.63 -4.73
C VAL A 6 -20.22 -12.61 -5.88
N HIS A 7 -21.24 -13.08 -6.61
CA HIS A 7 -21.07 -13.99 -7.73
C HIS A 7 -20.54 -13.27 -8.98
N ASP A 8 -21.02 -12.06 -9.24
CA ASP A 8 -20.49 -11.23 -10.35
C ASP A 8 -19.05 -10.81 -10.08
N THR A 9 -18.74 -10.46 -8.83
CA THR A 9 -17.37 -10.19 -8.37
C THR A 9 -16.47 -11.41 -8.57
N ALA A 10 -16.91 -12.61 -8.16
CA ALA A 10 -16.16 -13.84 -8.34
C ALA A 10 -15.86 -14.12 -9.83
N ARG A 11 -16.84 -13.89 -10.71
CA ARG A 11 -16.70 -14.03 -12.16
C ARG A 11 -15.69 -13.03 -12.73
N GLN A 12 -15.79 -11.76 -12.33
CA GLN A 12 -14.91 -10.69 -12.80
C GLN A 12 -13.45 -10.90 -12.35
N LEU A 13 -13.26 -11.43 -11.13
CA LEU A 13 -11.94 -11.74 -10.57
C LEU A 13 -11.38 -13.10 -11.03
N GLY A 14 -12.20 -13.97 -11.62
CA GLY A 14 -11.81 -15.34 -11.97
C GLY A 14 -11.47 -16.22 -10.76
N VAL A 15 -12.15 -16.00 -9.62
CA VAL A 15 -11.93 -16.75 -8.35
C VAL A 15 -13.24 -17.33 -7.82
N SER A 16 -13.17 -18.16 -6.77
CA SER A 16 -14.37 -18.70 -6.11
C SER A 16 -15.06 -17.65 -5.22
N VAL A 17 -16.36 -17.81 -4.97
CA VAL A 17 -17.11 -16.97 -4.00
C VAL A 17 -16.47 -16.99 -2.61
N ARG A 18 -15.98 -18.17 -2.16
CA ARG A 18 -15.23 -18.29 -0.91
C ARG A 18 -13.97 -17.43 -0.91
N GLN A 19 -13.27 -17.35 -2.04
CA GLN A 19 -12.12 -16.47 -2.16
C GLN A 19 -12.54 -15.00 -2.11
N VAL A 20 -13.65 -14.60 -2.73
CA VAL A 20 -14.16 -13.22 -2.60
C VAL A 20 -14.47 -12.87 -1.15
N GLN A 21 -15.15 -13.74 -0.41
CA GLN A 21 -15.42 -13.55 1.02
C GLN A 21 -14.14 -13.45 1.84
N HIS A 22 -13.12 -14.25 1.51
CA HIS A 22 -11.83 -14.16 2.17
C HIS A 22 -11.12 -12.83 1.88
N LEU A 23 -11.19 -12.32 0.64
CA LEU A 23 -10.64 -11.01 0.29
C LEU A 23 -11.35 -9.88 1.05
N VAL A 24 -12.67 -9.97 1.24
CA VAL A 24 -13.41 -9.03 2.10
C VAL A 24 -12.95 -9.13 3.54
N ALA A 25 -12.78 -10.34 4.08
CA ALA A 25 -12.31 -10.56 5.44
C ALA A 25 -10.86 -10.06 5.67
N GLU A 26 -10.01 -10.13 4.65
CA GLU A 26 -8.64 -9.59 4.68
C GLU A 26 -8.59 -8.07 4.43
N GLY A 27 -9.72 -7.44 4.07
CA GLY A 27 -9.81 -6.01 3.74
C GLY A 27 -9.27 -5.65 2.36
N ASP A 28 -9.03 -6.65 1.49
CA ASP A 28 -8.60 -6.47 0.11
C ASP A 28 -9.76 -6.05 -0.82
N LEU A 29 -11.00 -6.32 -0.42
CA LEU A 29 -12.24 -5.87 -1.07
C LEU A 29 -13.17 -5.27 -0.02
N THR A 30 -14.00 -4.30 -0.42
CA THR A 30 -14.95 -3.67 0.50
C THR A 30 -16.30 -4.36 0.39
N GLY A 31 -16.68 -5.04 1.47
CA GLY A 31 -18.03 -5.59 1.64
C GLY A 31 -19.02 -4.51 2.06
N LEU A 32 -20.18 -4.52 1.42
CA LEU A 32 -21.34 -3.71 1.76
C LEU A 32 -22.41 -4.59 2.43
N ALA A 33 -23.46 -3.96 2.95
CA ALA A 33 -24.56 -4.69 3.59
C ALA A 33 -25.17 -5.74 2.65
N ARG A 34 -25.62 -6.86 3.23
CA ARG A 34 -26.31 -7.96 2.52
C ARG A 34 -25.45 -8.69 1.47
N GLY A 35 -24.13 -8.70 1.62
CA GLY A 35 -23.22 -9.48 0.77
C GLY A 35 -22.85 -8.82 -0.55
N ALA A 36 -23.24 -7.56 -0.75
CA ALA A 36 -22.82 -6.76 -1.89
C ALA A 36 -21.35 -6.33 -1.74
N ILE A 37 -20.67 -6.09 -2.85
CA ILE A 37 -19.27 -5.66 -2.92
C ILE A 37 -19.20 -4.29 -3.60
N ASP A 38 -18.36 -3.39 -3.10
CA ASP A 38 -18.10 -2.12 -3.77
C ASP A 38 -17.31 -2.34 -5.08
N SER A 39 -17.84 -1.89 -6.21
CA SER A 39 -17.20 -2.04 -7.53
C SER A 39 -15.85 -1.32 -7.64
N GLY A 40 -15.67 -0.18 -6.98
CA GLY A 40 -14.40 0.56 -6.97
C GLY A 40 -13.30 -0.22 -6.27
N SER A 41 -13.64 -0.93 -5.19
CA SER A 41 -12.72 -1.85 -4.52
C SER A 41 -12.29 -3.02 -5.43
N VAL A 42 -13.20 -3.53 -6.27
CA VAL A 42 -12.93 -4.62 -7.24
C VAL A 42 -12.03 -4.13 -8.38
N ASP A 43 -12.34 -2.97 -8.97
CA ASP A 43 -11.53 -2.38 -10.05
C ASP A 43 -10.11 -2.08 -9.57
N ARG A 44 -9.96 -1.57 -8.34
CA ARG A 44 -8.66 -1.42 -7.68
C ARG A 44 -7.96 -2.75 -7.48
N PHE A 45 -8.67 -3.73 -6.96
CA PHE A 45 -8.10 -5.06 -6.77
C PHE A 45 -7.57 -5.62 -8.09
N LEU A 46 -8.30 -5.48 -9.20
CA LEU A 46 -7.84 -5.89 -10.53
C LEU A 46 -6.64 -5.07 -11.03
N ALA A 47 -6.66 -3.76 -10.85
CA ALA A 47 -5.58 -2.87 -11.27
C ALA A 47 -4.27 -3.14 -10.51
N VAL A 48 -4.36 -3.44 -9.22
CA VAL A 48 -3.20 -3.66 -8.33
C VAL A 48 -2.73 -5.13 -8.37
N ARG A 49 -3.65 -6.10 -8.32
CA ARG A 49 -3.30 -7.54 -8.29
C ARG A 49 -3.24 -8.21 -9.64
N GLY A 50 -3.61 -7.56 -10.74
CA GLY A 50 -3.60 -8.14 -12.08
C GLY A 50 -2.27 -8.84 -12.41
N ARG A 51 -2.23 -10.17 -12.14
CA ARG A 51 -1.16 -11.18 -12.34
C ARG A 51 -0.34 -11.65 -11.13
N ALA A 52 -0.45 -11.11 -9.92
CA ALA A 52 0.39 -11.58 -8.80
C ALA A 52 -0.22 -12.79 -8.06
N ARG A 53 0.18 -14.01 -8.45
CA ARG A 53 -0.18 -15.27 -7.78
C ARG A 53 0.58 -15.54 -6.46
N SER A 54 1.52 -14.68 -6.08
CA SER A 54 2.37 -14.90 -4.91
C SER A 54 1.75 -14.35 -3.62
N ARG A 55 1.82 -15.17 -2.56
CA ARG A 55 1.52 -14.75 -1.18
C ARG A 55 2.39 -13.54 -0.80
N PRO A 56 1.82 -12.50 -0.16
CA PRO A 56 2.62 -11.39 0.34
C PRO A 56 3.66 -11.86 1.34
N TRP A 57 4.74 -11.11 1.44
CA TRP A 57 5.66 -11.22 2.56
C TRP A 57 4.99 -10.73 3.85
N ALA A 58 5.33 -11.38 4.96
CA ALA A 58 5.01 -10.87 6.27
C ALA A 58 5.67 -9.50 6.49
N ALA A 59 5.07 -8.66 7.34
CA ALA A 59 5.50 -7.28 7.56
C ALA A 59 7.02 -7.12 7.79
N PRO A 60 7.70 -7.91 8.66
CA PRO A 60 9.15 -7.75 8.87
C PRO A 60 9.99 -7.93 7.60
N THR A 61 9.60 -8.84 6.71
CA THR A 61 10.27 -9.10 5.44
C THR A 61 9.94 -8.02 4.41
N ALA A 62 8.69 -7.53 4.38
CA ALA A 62 8.29 -6.44 3.51
C ALA A 62 9.04 -5.13 3.86
N TRP A 63 9.09 -4.77 5.15
CA TRP A 63 9.88 -3.64 5.63
C TRP A 63 11.38 -3.85 5.43
N GLY A 64 11.88 -5.09 5.58
CA GLY A 64 13.26 -5.43 5.27
C GLY A 64 13.64 -5.19 3.82
N ALA A 65 12.72 -5.47 2.89
CA ALA A 65 12.93 -5.21 1.47
C ALA A 65 13.01 -3.71 1.18
N ILE A 66 12.12 -2.92 1.79
CA ILE A 66 12.12 -1.46 1.70
C ILE A 66 13.43 -0.90 2.25
N ALA A 67 13.90 -1.37 3.41
CA ALA A 67 15.16 -0.96 4.00
C ALA A 67 16.36 -1.25 3.09
N ILE A 68 16.46 -2.48 2.58
CA ILE A 68 17.54 -2.88 1.66
C ILE A 68 17.55 -2.01 0.39
N LEU A 69 16.40 -1.77 -0.22
CA LEU A 69 16.26 -0.93 -1.42
C LEU A 69 16.57 0.55 -1.15
N SER A 70 16.33 1.01 0.08
CA SER A 70 16.63 2.38 0.52
C SER A 70 18.08 2.54 1.04
N GLY A 71 18.90 1.49 0.96
CA GLY A 71 20.27 1.50 1.52
C GLY A 71 20.34 1.54 3.05
N VAL A 72 19.22 1.28 3.74
CA VAL A 72 19.12 1.28 5.21
C VAL A 72 19.35 -0.13 5.74
N ASP A 73 20.04 -0.22 6.89
CA ASP A 73 20.21 -1.51 7.55
C ASP A 73 18.89 -2.03 8.17
N ALA A 74 18.50 -3.25 7.78
CA ALA A 74 17.37 -3.97 8.34
C ALA A 74 17.80 -4.73 9.62
N SER A 75 18.12 -4.00 10.68
CA SER A 75 18.69 -4.54 11.93
C SER A 75 17.79 -5.55 12.65
N TRP A 76 16.48 -5.54 12.38
CA TRP A 76 15.51 -6.54 12.88
C TRP A 76 15.60 -7.89 12.17
N MET A 77 16.49 -8.05 11.18
CA MET A 77 16.68 -9.28 10.41
C MET A 77 18.08 -9.85 10.57
N GLY A 78 18.16 -11.18 10.70
CA GLY A 78 19.43 -11.90 10.68
C GLY A 78 20.17 -11.73 9.35
N SER A 79 21.50 -11.85 9.36
CA SER A 79 22.36 -11.73 8.16
C SER A 79 21.93 -12.70 7.04
N THR A 80 21.61 -13.95 7.38
CA THR A 80 21.11 -14.96 6.43
C THR A 80 19.76 -14.57 5.82
N GLN A 81 18.84 -14.02 6.62
CA GLN A 81 17.53 -13.55 6.12
C GLN A 81 17.72 -12.37 5.17
N ARG A 82 18.58 -11.39 5.53
CA ARG A 82 18.93 -10.25 4.66
C ARG A 82 19.57 -10.71 3.35
N SER A 83 20.47 -11.69 3.39
CA SER A 83 21.12 -12.26 2.19
C SER A 83 20.11 -12.92 1.25
N ARG A 84 19.24 -13.79 1.78
CA ARG A 84 18.16 -14.44 1.01
C ARG A 84 17.20 -13.42 0.42
N LEU A 85 16.85 -12.38 1.16
CA LEU A 85 15.98 -11.31 0.68
C LEU A 85 16.63 -10.51 -0.45
N ARG A 86 17.92 -10.15 -0.35
CA ARG A 86 18.67 -9.53 -1.45
C ARG A 86 18.67 -10.40 -2.71
N ALA A 87 18.94 -11.70 -2.58
CA ALA A 87 18.90 -12.63 -3.70
C ALA A 87 17.50 -12.67 -4.35
N ARG A 88 16.44 -12.67 -3.54
CA ARG A 88 15.05 -12.64 -4.02
C ARG A 88 14.72 -11.33 -4.74
N LEU A 89 15.17 -10.19 -4.21
CA LEU A 89 14.97 -8.87 -4.82
C LEU A 89 15.59 -8.79 -6.21
N ARG A 90 16.80 -9.35 -6.42
CA ARG A 90 17.42 -9.39 -7.76
C ARG A 90 16.55 -10.05 -8.82
N ALA A 91 15.77 -11.06 -8.45
CA ALA A 91 14.87 -11.77 -9.36
C ALA A 91 13.44 -11.20 -9.41
N THR A 92 13.15 -10.09 -8.74
CA THR A 92 11.80 -9.52 -8.62
C THR A 92 11.59 -8.38 -9.62
N THR A 93 10.38 -8.23 -10.17
CA THR A 93 9.99 -7.06 -11.01
C THR A 93 9.39 -5.96 -10.13
N ALA A 94 9.23 -4.74 -10.66
CA ALA A 94 8.62 -3.63 -9.92
C ALA A 94 7.19 -3.98 -9.45
N GLU A 95 6.36 -4.55 -10.34
CA GLU A 95 5.00 -4.98 -10.01
C GLU A 95 5.00 -6.14 -9.00
N GLY A 96 5.94 -7.08 -9.17
CA GLY A 96 6.14 -8.18 -8.23
C GLY A 96 6.51 -7.66 -6.83
N LEU A 97 7.33 -6.62 -6.74
CA LEU A 97 7.72 -6.00 -5.49
C LEU A 97 6.53 -5.32 -4.80
N VAL A 98 5.70 -4.56 -5.53
CA VAL A 98 4.46 -4.00 -5.00
C VAL A 98 3.58 -5.11 -4.42
N ALA A 99 3.35 -6.18 -5.18
CA ALA A 99 2.50 -7.27 -4.76
C ALA A 99 3.05 -8.10 -3.58
N LEU A 100 4.37 -8.26 -3.49
CA LEU A 100 5.04 -8.98 -2.41
C LEU A 100 5.10 -8.16 -1.12
N THR A 101 5.22 -6.83 -1.22
CA THR A 101 5.32 -5.93 -0.07
C THR A 101 3.96 -5.41 0.42
N ARG A 102 2.83 -5.82 -0.17
CA ARG A 102 1.49 -5.41 0.30
C ARG A 102 1.23 -5.77 1.76
N GLY A 103 1.85 -6.84 2.28
CA GLY A 103 1.78 -7.23 3.69
C GLY A 103 2.50 -6.28 4.66
N ARG A 104 3.05 -5.15 4.19
CA ARG A 104 3.66 -4.12 5.05
C ARG A 104 2.65 -3.33 5.88
N ALA A 105 1.43 -3.16 5.36
CA ALA A 105 0.37 -2.37 5.98
C ALA A 105 -1.01 -2.74 5.40
N ARG A 106 -2.05 -2.61 6.22
CA ARG A 106 -3.45 -2.60 5.78
C ARG A 106 -3.80 -1.20 5.31
N THR A 107 -4.23 -1.07 4.06
CA THR A 107 -4.61 0.23 3.49
C THR A 107 -6.10 0.44 3.66
N ALA A 108 -6.50 1.57 4.24
CA ALA A 108 -7.89 2.01 4.32
C ALA A 108 -8.02 3.41 3.75
N ARG A 109 -9.13 3.68 3.07
CA ARG A 109 -9.41 4.97 2.43
C ARG A 109 -10.60 5.64 3.06
N PHE A 110 -10.51 6.95 3.17
CA PHE A 110 -11.53 7.77 3.79
C PHE A 110 -11.76 9.06 3.01
N THR A 111 -12.96 9.59 3.15
CA THR A 111 -13.31 10.96 2.78
C THR A 111 -13.50 11.77 4.06
N GLY A 112 -13.09 13.03 4.02
CA GLY A 112 -13.17 13.95 5.14
C GLY A 112 -13.08 15.39 4.67
N HIS A 113 -13.38 16.33 5.56
CA HIS A 113 -13.37 17.75 5.22
C HIS A 113 -11.95 18.22 4.84
N PRO A 114 -11.73 19.01 3.78
CA PRO A 114 -10.39 19.42 3.33
C PRO A 114 -9.54 20.12 4.42
N SER A 115 -10.17 20.85 5.33
CA SER A 115 -9.49 21.49 6.47
C SER A 115 -8.90 20.51 7.49
N ALA A 116 -9.26 19.23 7.44
CA ALA A 116 -8.65 18.19 8.28
C ALA A 116 -7.28 17.76 7.75
N ALA A 117 -6.99 17.92 6.44
CA ALA A 117 -5.82 17.35 5.79
C ALA A 117 -4.50 17.74 6.46
N GLY A 118 -4.31 19.02 6.78
CA GLY A 118 -3.10 19.49 7.48
C GLY A 118 -2.92 18.84 8.86
N ARG A 119 -4.02 18.69 9.63
CA ARG A 119 -3.98 18.09 10.97
C ARG A 119 -3.82 16.58 10.94
N VAL A 120 -4.39 15.89 9.95
CA VAL A 120 -4.18 14.45 9.75
C VAL A 120 -2.72 14.18 9.39
N ARG A 121 -2.11 14.99 8.54
CA ARG A 121 -0.68 14.85 8.17
C ARG A 121 0.27 14.89 9.36
N THR A 122 -0.05 15.66 10.41
CA THR A 122 0.80 15.70 11.62
C THR A 122 0.69 14.45 12.49
N GLN A 123 -0.29 13.58 12.23
CA GLN A 123 -0.57 12.37 13.01
C GLN A 123 -0.13 11.09 12.29
N ILE A 124 0.42 11.20 11.08
CA ILE A 124 0.87 10.07 10.27
C ILE A 124 2.34 10.23 9.90
N VAL A 125 2.93 9.15 9.41
CA VAL A 125 4.17 9.21 8.62
C VAL A 125 3.80 9.52 7.18
N ASP A 126 3.85 10.80 6.84
CA ASP A 126 3.54 11.31 5.50
C ASP A 126 4.61 10.88 4.47
N THR A 127 4.17 10.45 3.29
CA THR A 127 5.04 10.04 2.16
C THR A 127 5.03 11.03 1.00
N ARG A 128 4.29 12.13 1.12
CA ARG A 128 4.12 13.16 0.07
C ARG A 128 5.45 13.80 -0.35
N ASP A 129 6.29 14.17 0.61
CA ASP A 129 7.55 14.88 0.31
C ASP A 129 8.46 14.02 -0.56
N THR A 130 8.53 12.72 -0.30
CA THR A 130 9.31 11.80 -1.14
C THR A 130 8.60 11.43 -2.45
N ALA A 131 7.27 11.47 -2.50
CA ALA A 131 6.53 11.32 -3.75
C ALA A 131 6.80 12.47 -4.74
N THR A 132 6.94 13.72 -4.28
CA THR A 132 7.25 14.86 -5.18
C THR A 132 8.61 14.72 -5.88
N ARG A 133 9.57 14.03 -5.26
CA ARG A 133 10.88 13.71 -5.86
C ARG A 133 10.78 12.76 -7.07
N LEU A 134 9.60 12.17 -7.32
CA LEU A 134 9.32 11.32 -8.48
C LEU A 134 8.74 12.11 -9.67
N GLY A 135 8.71 13.44 -9.60
CA GLY A 135 8.25 14.31 -10.69
C GLY A 135 6.73 14.44 -10.80
N LEU A 136 6.01 14.07 -9.74
CA LEU A 136 4.56 14.26 -9.64
C LEU A 136 4.23 15.62 -9.03
N ALA A 137 3.14 16.22 -9.51
CA ALA A 137 2.59 17.41 -8.88
C ALA A 137 2.15 17.09 -7.44
N GLN A 138 2.20 18.10 -6.57
CA GLN A 138 1.67 17.96 -5.23
C GLN A 138 0.16 17.68 -5.31
N SER A 139 -0.26 16.49 -4.86
CA SER A 139 -1.67 16.20 -4.61
C SER A 139 -2.10 16.79 -3.27
N ASP A 140 -3.40 17.12 -3.17
CA ASP A 140 -4.06 17.46 -1.92
C ASP A 140 -4.39 16.21 -1.08
N ASP A 141 -4.20 15.02 -1.65
CA ASP A 141 -4.41 13.74 -0.99
C ASP A 141 -3.49 13.59 0.23
N VAL A 142 -3.99 12.87 1.23
CA VAL A 142 -3.27 12.52 2.44
C VAL A 142 -2.92 11.05 2.33
N ASP A 143 -1.65 10.69 2.11
CA ASP A 143 -1.17 9.31 2.09
C ASP A 143 -0.03 9.11 3.10
N GLY A 144 -0.24 8.25 4.08
CA GLY A 144 0.79 7.94 5.04
C GLY A 144 0.48 6.77 5.96
N TYR A 145 1.46 6.45 6.79
CA TYR A 145 1.38 5.32 7.72
C TYR A 145 0.95 5.76 9.10
N VAL A 146 0.17 4.90 9.74
CA VAL A 146 -0.34 5.07 11.11
C VAL A 146 -0.19 3.73 11.84
N ALA A 147 -0.10 3.78 13.17
CA ALA A 147 -0.10 2.56 13.97
C ALA A 147 -1.46 1.85 13.77
N ALA A 148 -1.44 0.52 13.70
CA ALA A 148 -2.64 -0.22 13.36
C ALA A 148 -3.78 -0.03 14.37
N GLU A 149 -3.44 0.15 15.64
CA GLU A 149 -4.33 0.43 16.75
C GLU A 149 -4.90 1.85 16.75
N GLU A 150 -4.25 2.81 16.06
CA GLU A 150 -4.64 4.23 16.09
C GLU A 150 -5.57 4.63 14.94
N ILE A 151 -5.71 3.79 13.90
CA ILE A 151 -6.44 4.17 12.68
C ILE A 151 -7.91 4.55 12.95
N ASP A 152 -8.59 3.81 13.81
CA ASP A 152 -10.00 4.05 14.12
C ASP A 152 -10.19 5.30 14.99
N ASP A 153 -9.27 5.55 15.92
CA ASP A 153 -9.25 6.76 16.74
C ASP A 153 -8.97 8.00 15.89
N LEU A 154 -8.02 7.89 14.96
CA LEU A 154 -7.70 8.94 14.01
C LEU A 154 -8.92 9.27 13.13
N ALA A 155 -9.56 8.25 12.57
CA ALA A 155 -10.73 8.42 11.72
C ALA A 155 -11.88 9.10 12.49
N ARG A 156 -12.17 8.67 13.73
CA ARG A 156 -13.17 9.32 14.59
C ARG A 156 -12.83 10.77 14.90
N ARG A 157 -11.58 11.04 15.32
CA ARG A 157 -11.12 12.37 15.75
C ARG A 157 -11.24 13.42 14.65
N PHE A 158 -11.03 13.03 13.39
CA PHE A 158 -11.10 13.94 12.25
C PHE A 158 -12.38 13.79 11.42
N ALA A 159 -13.37 13.05 11.92
CA ALA A 159 -14.63 12.76 11.24
C ALA A 159 -14.41 12.21 9.81
N LEU A 160 -13.42 11.34 9.66
CA LEU A 160 -13.15 10.63 8.41
C LEU A 160 -14.15 9.49 8.26
N VAL A 161 -14.77 9.42 7.09
CA VAL A 161 -15.76 8.40 6.74
C VAL A 161 -15.13 7.43 5.76
N PRO A 162 -15.21 6.10 5.98
CA PRO A 162 -14.72 5.12 5.03
C PRO A 162 -15.28 5.37 3.62
N ASP A 163 -14.39 5.48 2.66
CA ASP A 163 -14.72 5.75 1.26
C ASP A 163 -13.60 5.20 0.41
N ASP A 164 -13.91 4.20 -0.42
CA ASP A 164 -12.93 3.61 -1.31
C ASP A 164 -12.36 4.62 -2.29
N MET A 165 -13.11 5.63 -2.72
CA MET A 165 -12.61 6.68 -3.60
C MET A 165 -12.05 7.88 -2.82
N GLY A 166 -11.92 7.72 -1.50
CA GLY A 166 -11.45 8.74 -0.58
C GLY A 166 -10.00 9.16 -0.80
N ARG A 167 -9.75 10.44 -0.53
CA ARG A 167 -8.46 11.12 -0.66
C ARG A 167 -7.55 10.98 0.57
N TYR A 168 -8.06 10.39 1.66
CA TYR A 168 -7.28 10.08 2.85
C TYR A 168 -6.95 8.58 2.83
N ILE A 169 -5.71 8.27 2.47
CA ILE A 169 -5.16 6.93 2.36
C ILE A 169 -4.32 6.66 3.62
N LEU A 170 -4.86 5.88 4.54
CA LEU A 170 -4.20 5.53 5.80
C LEU A 170 -3.69 4.10 5.74
N ARG A 171 -2.39 3.93 5.96
CA ARG A 171 -1.71 2.63 5.92
C ARG A 171 -1.38 2.17 7.33
N ALA A 172 -2.29 1.40 7.91
CA ALA A 172 -2.17 0.83 9.24
C ALA A 172 -1.09 -0.27 9.27
N THR A 173 -0.13 -0.17 10.18
CA THR A 173 0.93 -1.18 10.34
C THR A 173 1.22 -1.42 11.82
N ASP A 174 1.45 -2.69 12.18
CA ASP A 174 1.96 -3.07 13.50
C ASP A 174 3.49 -2.93 13.60
N PHE A 175 4.14 -2.46 12.52
CA PHE A 175 5.58 -2.28 12.50
C PHE A 175 5.98 -0.97 13.17
N PRO A 176 7.12 -0.91 13.89
CA PRO A 176 7.48 0.27 14.67
C PRO A 176 7.55 1.56 13.83
N LEU A 177 6.71 2.55 14.16
CA LEU A 177 6.53 3.75 13.35
C LEU A 177 7.78 4.62 13.25
N GLU A 178 8.70 4.55 14.21
CA GLU A 178 9.99 5.22 14.14
C GLU A 178 10.86 4.68 13.01
N ILE A 179 10.80 3.37 12.74
CA ILE A 179 11.49 2.77 11.60
C ILE A 179 10.79 3.17 10.30
N VAL A 180 9.46 3.15 10.27
CA VAL A 180 8.66 3.57 9.11
C VAL A 180 8.97 5.02 8.75
N ARG A 181 9.03 5.93 9.74
CA ARG A 181 9.39 7.34 9.57
C ARG A 181 10.80 7.51 9.02
N ARG A 182 11.77 6.77 9.55
CA ARG A 182 13.14 6.78 9.03
C ARG A 182 13.16 6.40 7.55
N LEU A 183 12.55 5.26 7.19
CA LEU A 183 12.49 4.78 5.82
C LEU A 183 11.78 5.75 4.87
N ALA A 184 10.67 6.34 5.31
CA ALA A 184 9.91 7.32 4.55
C ALA A 184 10.73 8.58 4.22
N SER A 185 11.63 8.98 5.12
CA SER A 185 12.50 10.15 4.96
C SER A 185 13.78 9.87 4.17
N THR A 186 14.29 8.63 4.18
CA THR A 186 15.57 8.28 3.56
C THR A 186 15.49 8.25 2.03
N ASP A 187 14.49 7.57 1.47
CA ASP A 187 14.43 7.28 0.04
C ASP A 187 12.97 7.31 -0.46
N VAL A 188 12.81 7.37 -1.78
CA VAL A 188 11.52 7.39 -2.48
C VAL A 188 10.84 6.01 -2.52
N ILE A 189 11.49 4.94 -2.05
CA ILE A 189 10.99 3.56 -2.16
C ILE A 189 9.59 3.41 -1.56
N LEU A 190 9.35 3.99 -0.39
CA LEU A 190 8.06 3.85 0.28
C LEU A 190 6.94 4.60 -0.46
N ALA A 191 7.22 5.80 -0.94
CA ALA A 191 6.30 6.56 -1.79
C ALA A 191 6.04 5.85 -3.13
N ALA A 192 7.10 5.31 -3.76
CA ALA A 192 7.01 4.57 -5.01
C ALA A 192 6.14 3.30 -4.89
N LEU A 193 6.19 2.60 -3.76
CA LEU A 193 5.28 1.49 -3.47
C LEU A 193 3.82 1.96 -3.36
N GLY A 194 3.58 3.09 -2.69
CA GLY A 194 2.23 3.66 -2.60
C GLY A 194 1.68 4.06 -3.97
N LEU A 195 2.49 4.73 -4.78
CA LEU A 195 2.14 5.14 -6.14
C LEU A 195 1.94 3.94 -7.08
N GLY A 196 2.73 2.87 -6.93
CA GLY A 196 2.57 1.63 -7.70
C GLY A 196 1.22 0.93 -7.49
N GLU A 197 0.51 1.27 -6.41
CA GLU A 197 -0.85 0.82 -6.10
C GLU A 197 -1.94 1.82 -6.55
N SER A 198 -1.55 2.97 -7.12
CA SER A 198 -2.48 3.99 -7.59
C SER A 198 -3.29 3.51 -8.81
N LEU A 199 -4.52 4.00 -8.88
CA LEU A 199 -5.40 3.84 -10.06
C LEU A 199 -5.05 4.85 -11.16
N ASP A 200 -4.38 5.96 -10.81
CA ASP A 200 -3.89 6.90 -11.80
C ASP A 200 -2.69 6.30 -12.56
N ALA A 201 -2.81 6.20 -13.88
CA ALA A 201 -1.81 5.56 -14.72
C ALA A 201 -0.44 6.28 -14.69
N ARG A 202 -0.42 7.61 -14.48
CA ARG A 202 0.81 8.40 -14.40
C ARG A 202 1.50 8.18 -13.06
N GLU A 203 0.75 8.23 -11.97
CA GLU A 203 1.27 7.93 -10.63
C GLU A 203 1.83 6.51 -10.57
N ARG A 204 1.04 5.54 -11.04
CA ARG A 204 1.44 4.14 -11.09
C ARG A 204 2.72 3.93 -11.89
N ARG A 205 2.82 4.54 -13.08
CA ARG A 205 4.03 4.46 -13.89
C ARG A 205 5.24 5.07 -13.18
N ALA A 206 5.08 6.25 -12.58
CA ALA A 206 6.17 6.91 -11.84
C ALA A 206 6.68 6.05 -10.67
N GLY A 207 5.77 5.42 -9.93
CA GLY A 207 6.09 4.46 -8.87
C GLY A 207 6.85 3.24 -9.39
N LEU A 208 6.30 2.56 -10.42
CA LEU A 208 6.91 1.36 -11.00
C LEU A 208 8.29 1.64 -11.61
N ASP A 209 8.47 2.76 -12.30
CA ASP A 209 9.76 3.17 -12.87
C ASP A 209 10.81 3.41 -11.77
N ALA A 210 10.41 4.01 -10.64
CA ALA A 210 11.30 4.22 -9.50
C ALA A 210 11.72 2.91 -8.83
N LEU A 211 10.77 1.98 -8.64
CA LEU A 211 11.04 0.65 -8.09
C LEU A 211 11.94 -0.18 -9.03
N ALA A 212 11.70 -0.12 -10.34
CA ALA A 212 12.55 -0.78 -11.33
C ALA A 212 13.99 -0.28 -11.24
N ARG A 213 14.20 1.04 -11.19
CA ARG A 213 15.55 1.64 -10.98
C ARG A 213 16.20 1.17 -9.68
N ALA A 214 15.45 1.07 -8.59
CA ALA A 214 15.97 0.59 -7.31
C ALA A 214 16.38 -0.89 -7.36
N LEU A 215 15.61 -1.72 -8.06
CA LEU A 215 15.91 -3.14 -8.28
C LEU A 215 17.15 -3.34 -9.16
N GLU A 216 17.32 -2.53 -10.21
CA GLU A 216 18.53 -2.55 -11.05
C GLU A 216 19.80 -2.28 -10.24
N LYS A 217 19.79 -1.28 -9.33
CA LYS A 217 20.94 -0.99 -8.45
C LYS A 217 21.37 -2.18 -7.59
N ILE A 218 20.46 -3.10 -7.25
CA ILE A 218 20.78 -4.30 -6.47
C ILE A 218 21.33 -5.44 -7.35
N ARG A 219 21.02 -5.43 -8.66
CA ARG A 219 21.49 -6.41 -9.64
C ARG A 219 22.97 -6.19 -10.02
N GLY A 220 23.41 -4.94 -10.04
CA GLY A 220 24.77 -4.54 -10.41
C GLY A 220 24.73 -3.56 -11.56
#